data_AF-A0A956YYG9-F1
#
_entry.id   AF-A0A956YYG9-F1
#
_cell.length_a   1.000
_cell.length_b   1.000
_cell.length_c   1.000
_cell.angle_alpha   90.00
_cell.angle_beta   90.00
_cell.angle_gamma   90.00
#
_symmetry.space_group_name_H-M   'P 1'
#
loop_
_entity.id
_entity.type
_entity.pdbx_description
1 polymer ?
#
loop_
_entity_poly.entity_id
_entity_poly.type
_entity_poly.pdbx_seq_one_letter_code
_entity_poly.pdbx_strand_id
1 'polypeptide(L)'
;MSNAYAKRRVPASSAGSGRKERGLAVFLIVLLSILALGGVLITRYQGSQVDGVPLDHAISAPDNPVVVENQREGTDAWKSPNLDSYAQTMLLMQNQSEAYRRSYADSGGAFAQTSQWTRTKEIEGYASRSSINKGQSITFHVSSSVGAYNIRVYRQGWYGGNGGVQVAEVLNLPGTFYSAPAPDPVTGMVALNWPVAYTLQTTTSWVSGVYLARLSPVGDDNYTSYIIFIVRDDGRPADIVYQLPLTTSQAYNEWGGKSLYDYNSPGGRAYKVSFDRPYTQNDGAGLYFPGDYIMVMWLEKEGYDVKYISSEDMETSSALNGSKVFLTNFHDEYWSMNMYNNIISARNNGIDAAFFTSNNIYWQIRYEASSGGVANRVMVCYKDADLDPMRNISPQLTTVLFRDPIVNMPENEFLGVMFDNLMGYGEHRPWVVTNASHWFYNGTGLTNGAQINTLVGYEVDRYFNNGRAPANVTLLSNSPYVNPSIQVDSLQQAAIYQASSGAYVFNASTNYWSALLLGSWIWQHDTRVEQMTRNVLNQMIATGGTQVTNTPSLTPTITPSLTPVPSNLTFYRGINLAGNAAVIDGNNWEG
;
A
#
# COMPACT_ATOMS: atom_id res chain seq x y z
N MET A 1 -20.38 -55.23 -22.61
CA MET A 1 -19.84 -55.72 -23.89
C MET A 1 -18.98 -54.59 -24.45
N SER A 2 -17.66 -54.54 -24.25
CA SER A 2 -16.57 -55.44 -24.71
C SER A 2 -16.10 -55.19 -26.15
N ASN A 3 -14.78 -55.26 -26.35
CA ASN A 3 -14.03 -55.15 -27.62
C ASN A 3 -13.82 -53.68 -28.07
N ALA A 4 -12.62 -53.12 -28.19
CA ALA A 4 -11.23 -53.64 -28.27
C ALA A 4 -10.93 -54.52 -29.50
N TYR A 5 -10.12 -53.99 -30.43
CA TYR A 5 -9.33 -54.77 -31.41
C TYR A 5 -8.00 -54.07 -31.68
N ALA A 6 -6.97 -54.86 -32.04
CA ALA A 6 -5.56 -54.43 -32.10
C ALA A 6 -4.76 -55.23 -33.15
N LYS A 7 -3.47 -54.85 -33.37
CA LYS A 7 -2.42 -55.57 -34.16
C LYS A 7 -2.62 -55.49 -35.70
N ARG A 8 -1.66 -55.68 -36.64
CA ARG A 8 -0.17 -55.83 -36.77
C ARG A 8 0.14 -55.83 -38.31
N ARG A 9 1.34 -55.64 -38.90
CA ARG A 9 2.75 -55.33 -38.48
C ARG A 9 3.54 -54.73 -39.68
N VAL A 10 4.82 -54.41 -39.46
CA VAL A 10 5.91 -54.06 -40.41
C VAL A 10 6.24 -55.18 -41.44
N PRO A 11 7.03 -54.92 -42.53
CA PRO A 11 8.50 -55.00 -42.43
C PRO A 11 9.29 -53.88 -43.14
N ALA A 12 10.60 -53.81 -42.87
CA ALA A 12 11.54 -52.78 -43.35
C ALA A 12 12.87 -53.39 -43.83
N SER A 13 13.57 -52.71 -44.73
CA SER A 13 14.95 -52.95 -45.19
C SER A 13 15.40 -51.81 -46.12
N SER A 14 16.65 -51.35 -46.21
CA SER A 14 17.89 -51.64 -45.44
C SER A 14 19.01 -50.63 -45.77
N ALA A 15 19.81 -50.27 -44.76
CA ALA A 15 21.25 -49.90 -44.75
C ALA A 15 21.97 -49.21 -45.95
N GLY A 16 22.88 -48.26 -45.62
CA GLY A 16 24.27 -48.36 -46.11
C GLY A 16 25.03 -47.11 -46.57
N SER A 17 25.73 -46.43 -45.63
CA SER A 17 27.08 -45.81 -45.76
C SER A 17 27.49 -44.87 -46.93
N GLY A 18 28.32 -43.85 -46.64
CA GLY A 18 29.26 -43.30 -47.64
C GLY A 18 29.75 -41.86 -47.46
N ARG A 19 30.95 -41.65 -46.89
CA ARG A 19 31.71 -40.37 -47.00
C ARG A 19 32.45 -40.29 -48.33
N LYS A 20 32.58 -39.08 -48.90
CA LYS A 20 33.84 -38.42 -49.36
C LYS A 20 33.52 -37.11 -50.11
N GLU A 21 33.94 -35.97 -49.58
CA GLU A 21 35.22 -35.27 -49.88
C GLU A 21 35.30 -34.63 -51.28
N ARG A 22 35.34 -33.28 -51.29
CA ARG A 22 36.46 -32.49 -51.85
C ARG A 22 36.27 -31.01 -51.47
N GLY A 23 37.33 -30.38 -51.01
CA GLY A 23 37.41 -28.93 -50.84
C GLY A 23 38.76 -28.41 -51.35
N LEU A 24 38.90 -27.10 -51.46
CA LEU A 24 40.15 -26.31 -51.50
C LEU A 24 39.68 -24.86 -51.19
N ALA A 25 39.94 -24.25 -50.04
CA ALA A 25 41.20 -23.88 -49.38
C ALA A 25 41.65 -22.44 -49.70
N VAL A 26 41.68 -21.58 -48.67
CA VAL A 26 42.76 -20.61 -48.42
C VAL A 26 43.01 -20.56 -46.89
N PHE A 27 44.28 -20.69 -46.51
CA PHE A 27 44.92 -20.59 -45.18
C PHE A 27 45.06 -19.11 -44.74
N LEU A 28 45.42 -18.68 -43.52
CA LEU A 28 45.57 -19.17 -42.12
C LEU A 28 46.07 -17.94 -41.29
N ILE A 29 46.46 -18.12 -40.00
CA ILE A 29 47.20 -17.18 -39.12
C ILE A 29 46.30 -16.13 -38.41
N VAL A 30 46.24 -16.02 -37.08
CA VAL A 30 46.88 -16.81 -35.99
C VAL A 30 45.95 -16.93 -34.79
N LEU A 31 46.06 -18.04 -34.06
CA LEU A 31 45.43 -18.25 -32.75
C LEU A 31 46.56 -18.45 -31.73
N LEU A 32 46.75 -17.48 -30.83
CA LEU A 32 47.58 -17.59 -29.62
C LEU A 32 47.29 -16.39 -28.69
N SER A 33 47.38 -16.62 -27.37
CA SER A 33 47.20 -15.67 -26.26
C SER A 33 45.79 -15.13 -25.93
N ILE A 34 44.90 -15.99 -25.42
CA ILE A 34 43.96 -15.62 -24.34
C ILE A 34 44.00 -16.71 -23.26
N LEU A 35 44.86 -16.51 -22.26
CA LEU A 35 44.88 -17.27 -21.00
C LEU A 35 45.36 -16.34 -19.87
N ALA A 36 44.58 -15.29 -19.60
CA ALA A 36 44.70 -14.42 -18.41
C ALA A 36 43.43 -13.56 -18.25
N LEU A 37 43.11 -13.21 -17.00
CA LEU A 37 42.16 -12.15 -16.60
C LEU A 37 40.68 -12.35 -16.97
N GLY A 38 40.07 -13.39 -16.38
CA GLY A 38 38.63 -13.40 -16.10
C GLY A 38 38.27 -12.50 -14.91
N GLY A 39 38.45 -11.19 -15.06
CA GLY A 39 38.03 -10.20 -14.06
C GLY A 39 36.67 -9.61 -14.41
N VAL A 40 35.64 -9.89 -13.60
CA VAL A 40 34.31 -9.30 -13.79
C VAL A 40 34.37 -7.83 -13.38
N LEU A 41 34.43 -6.94 -14.38
CA LEU A 41 34.25 -5.51 -14.18
C LEU A 41 32.76 -5.23 -13.94
N ILE A 42 32.37 -5.18 -12.67
CA ILE A 42 31.16 -4.49 -12.24
C ILE A 42 31.39 -3.00 -12.50
N THR A 43 30.89 -2.48 -13.62
CA THR A 43 30.88 -1.03 -13.88
C THR A 43 29.95 -0.37 -12.87
N ARG A 44 30.53 0.20 -11.82
CA ARG A 44 29.83 1.10 -10.90
C ARG A 44 29.20 2.23 -11.71
N TYR A 45 27.88 2.40 -11.58
CA TYR A 45 27.18 3.54 -12.12
C TYR A 45 27.53 4.76 -11.26
N GLN A 46 28.59 5.50 -11.62
CA GLN A 46 28.81 6.84 -11.08
C GLN A 46 27.77 7.76 -11.71
N GLY A 47 26.74 8.10 -10.94
CA GLY A 47 25.75 9.08 -11.36
C GLY A 47 26.42 10.41 -11.68
N SER A 48 26.23 10.91 -12.90
CA SER A 48 26.62 12.26 -13.27
C SER A 48 25.87 13.25 -12.38
N GLN A 49 26.60 14.09 -11.64
CA GLN A 49 26.05 15.26 -10.97
C GLN A 49 25.29 16.09 -12.02
N VAL A 50 23.98 16.24 -11.82
CA VAL A 50 23.20 17.30 -12.47
C VAL A 50 23.31 18.51 -11.56
N ASP A 51 23.78 19.63 -12.09
CA ASP A 51 24.08 20.82 -11.28
C ASP A 51 22.87 21.25 -10.44
N GLY A 52 23.07 21.27 -9.12
CA GLY A 52 22.00 21.36 -8.16
C GLY A 52 21.37 22.74 -8.06
N VAL A 53 20.04 22.77 -8.05
CA VAL A 53 19.33 23.73 -7.18
C VAL A 53 19.76 23.39 -5.73
N PRO A 54 20.16 24.37 -4.90
CA PRO A 54 20.55 24.09 -3.53
C PRO A 54 19.44 23.35 -2.76
N LEU A 55 19.82 22.27 -2.08
CA LEU A 55 19.00 21.66 -1.04
C LEU A 55 18.99 22.58 0.19
N ASP A 56 18.26 23.69 0.12
CA ASP A 56 18.09 24.63 1.24
C ASP A 56 17.28 24.03 2.41
N HIS A 57 16.81 22.78 2.25
CA HIS A 57 16.46 21.91 3.36
C HIS A 57 17.73 21.35 4.01
N ALA A 58 18.30 22.22 4.85
CA ALA A 58 19.27 21.96 5.89
C ALA A 58 19.55 20.47 6.20
N ILE A 59 20.68 19.97 5.69
CA ILE A 59 21.40 18.78 6.20
C ILE A 59 22.06 19.16 7.55
N SER A 60 21.28 19.72 8.49
CA SER A 60 21.80 20.34 9.72
C SER A 60 20.93 20.10 10.96
N ALA A 61 20.19 18.98 10.99
CA ALA A 61 19.71 18.39 12.23
C ALA A 61 20.69 17.25 12.63
N PRO A 62 21.76 17.53 13.41
CA PRO A 62 22.60 16.46 13.98
C PRO A 62 21.81 15.49 14.88
N ASP A 63 20.57 15.85 15.23
CA ASP A 63 19.65 15.08 16.06
C ASP A 63 18.59 14.27 15.27
N ASN A 64 18.52 14.32 13.93
CA ASN A 64 17.56 13.49 13.18
C ASN A 64 17.97 12.00 13.26
N PRO A 65 17.22 11.14 14.00
CA PRO A 65 17.66 9.77 14.24
C PRO A 65 17.62 8.91 12.98
N VAL A 66 16.76 9.25 12.01
CA VAL A 66 16.63 8.53 10.75
C VAL A 66 17.85 8.77 9.86
N VAL A 67 18.37 10.00 9.79
CA VAL A 67 19.58 10.33 9.01
C VAL A 67 20.82 9.66 9.61
N VAL A 68 20.91 9.58 10.93
CA VAL A 68 21.99 8.88 11.65
C VAL A 68 21.91 7.37 11.44
N GLU A 69 20.72 6.79 11.59
CA GLU A 69 20.46 5.36 11.39
C GLU A 69 20.79 4.91 9.96
N ASN A 70 20.47 5.73 8.96
CA ASN A 70 20.79 5.48 7.55
C ASN A 70 22.29 5.56 7.19
N GLN A 71 23.17 5.92 8.13
CA GLN A 71 24.63 5.76 7.96
C GLN A 71 25.11 4.31 8.19
N ARG A 72 24.25 3.43 8.72
CA ARG A 72 24.57 2.01 8.91
C ARG A 72 24.61 1.30 7.55
N GLU A 73 25.52 0.34 7.41
CA GLU A 73 25.59 -0.52 6.23
C GLU A 73 24.30 -1.36 6.13
N GLY A 74 23.49 -1.07 5.12
CA GLY A 74 22.26 -1.80 4.84
C GLY A 74 22.53 -3.15 4.20
N THR A 75 21.51 -4.01 4.20
CA THR A 75 21.52 -5.33 3.57
C THR A 75 20.21 -5.59 2.87
N ASP A 76 20.21 -6.42 1.83
CA ASP A 76 19.01 -6.95 1.19
C ASP A 76 18.60 -8.34 1.71
N ALA A 77 19.32 -8.89 2.70
CA ALA A 77 19.02 -10.18 3.34
C ALA A 77 17.65 -10.24 4.07
N TRP A 78 16.96 -9.11 4.21
CA TRP A 78 15.57 -9.08 4.65
C TRP A 78 14.60 -9.63 3.60
N LYS A 79 14.96 -9.61 2.30
CA LYS A 79 14.07 -10.01 1.20
C LYS A 79 13.70 -11.49 1.27
N SER A 80 12.46 -11.78 0.86
CA SER A 80 11.98 -13.13 0.57
C SER A 80 12.21 -13.42 -0.91
N PRO A 81 12.58 -14.66 -1.30
CA PRO A 81 12.67 -15.04 -2.71
C PRO A 81 11.39 -14.77 -3.51
N ASN A 82 10.22 -14.81 -2.87
CA ASN A 82 8.94 -14.54 -3.53
C ASN A 82 8.75 -13.05 -3.92
N LEU A 83 9.42 -12.12 -3.23
CA LEU A 83 9.33 -10.69 -3.54
C LEU A 83 9.91 -10.37 -4.94
N ASP A 84 11.00 -11.05 -5.29
CA ASP A 84 11.60 -10.99 -6.63
C ASP A 84 10.79 -11.78 -7.68
N SER A 85 9.86 -12.64 -7.26
CA SER A 85 8.86 -13.28 -8.15
C SER A 85 7.66 -12.38 -8.39
N TYR A 86 7.15 -11.66 -7.38
CA TYR A 86 6.07 -10.67 -7.53
C TYR A 86 6.45 -9.55 -8.49
N ALA A 87 7.71 -9.11 -8.42
CA ALA A 87 8.35 -8.25 -9.39
C ALA A 87 8.11 -8.71 -10.84
N GLN A 88 8.29 -10.02 -11.08
CA GLN A 88 8.10 -10.65 -12.39
C GLN A 88 6.61 -10.94 -12.68
N THR A 89 5.78 -11.22 -11.67
CA THR A 89 4.33 -11.37 -11.84
C THR A 89 3.69 -10.09 -12.33
N MET A 90 4.06 -8.95 -11.74
CA MET A 90 3.51 -7.65 -12.13
C MET A 90 3.93 -7.23 -13.54
N LEU A 91 5.15 -7.60 -13.98
CA LEU A 91 5.56 -7.51 -15.39
C LEU A 91 4.69 -8.40 -16.30
N LEU A 92 4.33 -9.62 -15.86
CA LEU A 92 3.46 -10.50 -16.64
C LEU A 92 2.02 -9.98 -16.72
N MET A 93 1.49 -9.39 -15.65
CA MET A 93 0.14 -8.78 -15.63
C MET A 93 0.02 -7.60 -16.61
N GLN A 94 1.04 -6.74 -16.73
CA GLN A 94 1.06 -5.68 -17.75
C GLN A 94 1.05 -6.23 -19.19
N ASN A 95 1.67 -7.39 -19.42
CA ASN A 95 1.94 -7.92 -20.76
C ASN A 95 0.90 -8.95 -21.26
N GLN A 96 -0.14 -9.29 -20.50
CA GLN A 96 -1.11 -10.33 -20.87
C GLN A 96 -2.50 -9.80 -21.27
N SER A 97 -3.12 -10.55 -22.19
CA SER A 97 -4.25 -10.13 -23.03
C SER A 97 -5.57 -9.86 -22.30
N GLU A 98 -6.52 -9.23 -23.00
CA GLU A 98 -7.89 -8.92 -22.56
C GLU A 98 -8.65 -10.09 -21.92
N ALA A 99 -8.32 -11.34 -22.23
CA ALA A 99 -8.92 -12.52 -21.60
C ALA A 99 -8.66 -12.58 -20.08
N TYR A 100 -7.46 -12.17 -19.63
CA TYR A 100 -7.12 -12.10 -18.21
C TYR A 100 -7.86 -10.93 -17.52
N ARG A 101 -7.95 -9.78 -18.18
CA ARG A 101 -8.75 -8.62 -17.73
C ARG A 101 -10.22 -8.98 -17.55
N ARG A 102 -10.80 -9.75 -18.48
CA ARG A 102 -12.19 -10.24 -18.34
C ARG A 102 -12.34 -11.18 -17.14
N SER A 103 -11.45 -12.15 -16.95
CA SER A 103 -11.50 -13.00 -15.75
C SER A 103 -11.33 -12.23 -14.43
N TYR A 104 -10.61 -11.11 -14.45
CA TYR A 104 -10.43 -10.22 -13.29
C TYR A 104 -11.67 -9.34 -13.00
N ALA A 105 -12.33 -8.86 -14.05
CA ALA A 105 -13.62 -8.17 -13.95
C ALA A 105 -14.73 -9.12 -13.47
N ASP A 106 -14.76 -10.35 -14.00
CA ASP A 106 -15.70 -11.41 -13.61
C ASP A 106 -15.44 -11.92 -12.18
N SER A 107 -14.21 -11.75 -11.64
CA SER A 107 -13.90 -11.98 -10.22
C SER A 107 -14.16 -10.77 -9.30
N GLY A 108 -14.80 -9.70 -9.80
CA GLY A 108 -15.24 -8.57 -8.98
C GLY A 108 -14.10 -7.69 -8.45
N GLY A 109 -13.01 -7.53 -9.22
CA GLY A 109 -11.85 -6.71 -8.80
C GLY A 109 -10.94 -7.39 -7.77
N ALA A 110 -11.25 -8.63 -7.37
CA ALA A 110 -10.33 -9.50 -6.68
C ALA A 110 -8.96 -9.51 -7.37
N PHE A 111 -7.88 -9.48 -6.59
CA PHE A 111 -6.66 -10.14 -7.05
C PHE A 111 -7.04 -11.58 -7.40
N ALA A 112 -7.14 -11.89 -8.70
CA ALA A 112 -7.01 -13.26 -9.14
C ALA A 112 -5.74 -13.77 -8.47
N GLN A 113 -5.86 -14.81 -7.64
CA GLN A 113 -4.72 -15.39 -6.94
C GLN A 113 -3.78 -15.97 -8.00
N THR A 114 -2.91 -15.13 -8.56
CA THR A 114 -1.72 -15.59 -9.26
C THR A 114 -0.97 -16.40 -8.23
N SER A 115 -0.88 -17.70 -8.51
CA SER A 115 -0.31 -18.75 -7.67
C SER A 115 1.20 -18.64 -7.49
N GLN A 116 1.72 -17.40 -7.39
CA GLN A 116 3.11 -17.04 -7.19
C GLN A 116 3.36 -16.58 -5.75
N TRP A 117 2.38 -15.94 -5.10
CA TRP A 117 2.32 -15.85 -3.63
C TRP A 117 1.53 -17.04 -3.06
N THR A 118 1.89 -18.26 -3.44
CA THR A 118 1.55 -19.44 -2.63
C THR A 118 2.37 -19.38 -1.35
N ARG A 119 1.84 -18.62 -0.39
CA ARG A 119 2.31 -18.50 0.98
C ARG A 119 2.84 -19.82 1.51
N THR A 120 4.08 -19.81 1.98
CA THR A 120 4.65 -20.97 2.67
C THR A 120 3.81 -21.23 3.92
N LYS A 121 3.17 -22.40 4.00
CA LYS A 121 2.45 -22.85 5.21
C LYS A 121 3.39 -23.54 6.20
N GLU A 122 4.65 -23.65 5.79
CA GLU A 122 5.75 -24.29 6.48
C GLU A 122 6.17 -23.53 7.74
N ILE A 123 6.18 -22.19 7.70
CA ILE A 123 6.50 -21.32 8.83
C ILE A 123 5.74 -20.00 8.76
N GLU A 124 5.10 -19.62 9.86
CA GLU A 124 4.14 -18.51 9.90
C GLU A 124 4.12 -17.85 11.29
N GLY A 125 3.81 -16.55 11.38
CA GLY A 125 3.62 -15.94 12.69
C GLY A 125 2.85 -14.61 12.69
N TYR A 126 2.58 -14.13 13.90
CA TYR A 126 1.96 -12.83 14.16
C TYR A 126 2.51 -12.22 15.46
N ALA A 127 2.41 -10.90 15.59
CA ALA A 127 2.79 -10.18 16.80
C ALA A 127 1.58 -9.94 17.71
N SER A 128 1.81 -9.85 19.01
CA SER A 128 0.77 -9.55 20.03
C SER A 128 0.18 -8.14 19.94
N ARG A 129 0.86 -7.24 19.23
CA ARG A 129 0.45 -5.86 18.91
C ARG A 129 1.03 -5.47 17.55
N SER A 130 0.40 -4.54 16.86
CA SER A 130 0.86 -4.03 15.56
C SER A 130 2.00 -3.02 15.71
N SER A 131 2.11 -2.36 16.87
CA SER A 131 3.17 -1.43 17.20
C SER A 131 3.54 -1.43 18.69
N ILE A 132 4.74 -0.94 18.99
CA ILE A 132 5.26 -0.71 20.35
C ILE A 132 6.08 0.59 20.38
N ASN A 133 6.21 1.23 21.54
CA ASN A 133 7.16 2.33 21.70
C ASN A 133 8.59 1.78 21.89
N LYS A 134 9.61 2.52 21.46
CA LYS A 134 11.02 2.11 21.65
C LYS A 134 11.33 1.84 23.13
N GLY A 135 12.02 0.73 23.41
CA GLY A 135 12.28 0.24 24.77
C GLY A 135 11.19 -0.64 25.37
N GLN A 136 10.04 -0.82 24.70
CA GLN A 136 9.04 -1.83 25.08
C GLN A 136 9.35 -3.19 24.44
N SER A 137 8.64 -4.23 24.89
CA SER A 137 8.71 -5.57 24.31
C SER A 137 7.52 -5.87 23.41
N ILE A 138 7.76 -6.71 22.40
CA ILE A 138 6.74 -7.27 21.50
C ILE A 138 6.86 -8.79 21.50
N THR A 139 5.71 -9.47 21.52
CA THR A 139 5.65 -10.94 21.58
C THR A 139 5.27 -11.48 20.22
N PHE A 140 6.01 -12.48 19.76
CA PHE A 140 5.75 -13.21 18.53
C PHE A 140 5.17 -14.59 18.84
N HIS A 141 4.17 -14.95 18.05
CA HIS A 141 3.51 -16.25 18.05
C HIS A 141 3.82 -16.90 16.70
N VAL A 142 4.40 -18.09 16.70
CA VAL A 142 4.91 -18.76 15.48
C VAL A 142 4.45 -20.21 15.42
N SER A 143 4.00 -20.62 14.24
CA SER A 143 3.75 -22.02 13.88
C SER A 143 4.79 -22.43 12.84
N SER A 144 5.39 -23.61 13.00
CA SER A 144 6.35 -24.18 12.04
C SER A 144 6.13 -25.68 11.90
N SER A 145 5.81 -26.13 10.69
CA SER A 145 5.75 -27.56 10.34
C SER A 145 7.10 -28.12 9.85
N VAL A 146 8.09 -27.25 9.63
CA VAL A 146 9.45 -27.61 9.18
C VAL A 146 10.48 -27.64 10.31
N GLY A 147 10.02 -27.57 11.56
CA GLY A 147 10.86 -27.70 12.74
C GLY A 147 11.56 -26.40 13.12
N ALA A 148 12.79 -26.50 13.63
CA ALA A 148 13.50 -25.37 14.21
C ALA A 148 13.75 -24.24 13.20
N TYR A 149 13.70 -23.00 13.70
CA TYR A 149 13.74 -21.81 12.86
C TYR A 149 14.51 -20.65 13.52
N ASN A 150 14.80 -19.64 12.71
CA ASN A 150 15.46 -18.40 13.10
C ASN A 150 14.48 -17.24 12.95
N ILE A 151 14.62 -16.23 13.81
CA ILE A 151 14.01 -14.91 13.65
C ILE A 151 15.14 -13.91 13.43
N ARG A 152 15.16 -13.23 12.28
CA ARG A 152 16.06 -12.10 12.04
C ARG A 152 15.22 -10.84 11.88
N VAL A 153 15.49 -9.83 12.71
CA VAL A 153 14.68 -8.60 12.76
C VAL A 153 15.41 -7.51 12.01
N TYR A 154 14.72 -6.89 11.06
CA TYR A 154 15.24 -5.80 10.23
C TYR A 154 14.42 -4.54 10.44
N ARG A 155 15.09 -3.40 10.67
CA ARG A 155 14.47 -2.08 10.45
C ARG A 155 14.45 -1.85 8.94
N GLN A 156 13.30 -1.47 8.40
CA GLN A 156 13.15 -1.07 7.00
C GLN A 156 13.44 0.42 6.86
N GLY A 157 14.03 0.83 5.74
CA GLY A 157 14.51 2.19 5.54
C GLY A 157 15.53 2.27 4.40
N TRP A 158 16.04 3.47 4.10
CA TRP A 158 16.85 3.71 2.91
C TRP A 158 18.16 2.89 2.86
N TYR A 159 19.02 3.03 3.88
CA TYR A 159 20.33 2.38 4.04
C TYR A 159 21.15 2.25 2.74
N GLY A 160 21.29 3.35 2.00
CA GLY A 160 22.04 3.39 0.73
C GLY A 160 21.35 2.69 -0.45
N GLY A 161 20.05 2.40 -0.35
CA GLY A 161 19.25 1.68 -1.35
C GLY A 161 18.99 0.21 -1.02
N ASN A 162 19.56 -0.32 0.07
CA ASN A 162 19.47 -1.73 0.41
C ASN A 162 18.14 -2.15 1.07
N GLY A 163 17.32 -1.20 1.56
CA GLY A 163 15.95 -1.46 2.04
C GLY A 163 15.82 -1.82 3.52
N GLY A 164 16.91 -2.14 4.20
CA GLY A 164 16.90 -2.37 5.64
C GLY A 164 18.27 -2.68 6.24
N VAL A 165 18.30 -2.78 7.57
CA VAL A 165 19.46 -3.25 8.34
C VAL A 165 19.01 -4.26 9.39
N GLN A 166 19.81 -5.30 9.63
CA GLN A 166 19.54 -6.24 10.73
C GLN A 166 19.78 -5.54 12.07
N VAL A 167 18.82 -5.65 12.99
CA VAL A 167 18.87 -5.03 14.33
C VAL A 167 18.88 -6.05 15.47
N ALA A 168 18.39 -7.26 15.23
CA ALA A 168 18.43 -8.37 16.18
C ALA A 168 18.34 -9.71 15.45
N GLU A 169 18.81 -10.77 16.08
CA GLU A 169 18.57 -12.15 15.65
C GLU A 169 18.36 -13.08 16.83
N VAL A 170 17.60 -14.15 16.59
CA VAL A 170 17.34 -15.25 17.52
C VAL A 170 17.41 -16.53 16.69
N LEU A 171 18.33 -17.43 17.03
CA LEU A 171 18.64 -18.59 16.22
C LEU A 171 18.18 -19.89 16.90
N ASN A 172 17.80 -20.88 16.10
CA ASN A 172 17.45 -22.23 16.54
C ASN A 172 16.30 -22.30 17.56
N LEU A 173 15.27 -21.46 17.40
CA LEU A 173 14.03 -21.59 18.17
C LEU A 173 13.32 -22.92 17.82
N PRO A 174 12.75 -23.63 18.80
CA PRO A 174 12.02 -24.86 18.54
C PRO A 174 10.73 -24.58 17.77
N GLY A 175 10.55 -25.24 16.62
CA GLY A 175 9.31 -25.19 15.86
C GLY A 175 8.26 -26.17 16.38
N THR A 176 7.00 -25.78 16.27
CA THR A 176 5.85 -26.67 16.47
C THR A 176 4.73 -26.18 15.56
N PHE A 177 4.04 -27.10 14.90
CA PHE A 177 2.90 -26.78 14.07
C PHE A 177 1.64 -26.68 14.94
N TYR A 178 0.89 -25.60 14.75
CA TYR A 178 -0.41 -25.37 15.37
C TYR A 178 -1.47 -25.20 14.27
N SER A 179 -2.54 -25.99 14.33
CA SER A 179 -3.67 -25.86 13.41
C SER A 179 -4.48 -24.58 13.67
N ALA A 180 -5.04 -24.01 12.61
CA ALA A 180 -6.06 -22.98 12.72
C ALA A 180 -7.39 -23.58 13.21
N PRO A 181 -8.20 -22.85 14.01
CA PRO A 181 -9.60 -23.21 14.22
C PRO A 181 -10.40 -22.99 12.92
N ALA A 182 -11.59 -23.60 12.84
CA ALA A 182 -12.56 -23.21 11.83
C ALA A 182 -13.03 -21.76 12.07
N PRO A 183 -13.41 -21.01 11.03
CA PRO A 183 -14.03 -19.69 11.20
C PRO A 183 -15.27 -19.74 12.09
N ASP A 184 -15.47 -18.70 12.91
CA ASP A 184 -16.69 -18.52 13.68
C ASP A 184 -17.91 -18.50 12.75
N PRO A 185 -18.96 -19.31 13.01
CA PRO A 185 -20.05 -19.52 12.06
C PRO A 185 -21.02 -18.33 11.94
N VAL A 186 -20.92 -17.32 12.81
CA VAL A 186 -21.79 -16.13 12.80
C VAL A 186 -21.06 -14.93 12.21
N THR A 187 -19.79 -14.75 12.57
CA THR A 187 -18.99 -13.57 12.24
C THR A 187 -17.92 -13.83 11.18
N GLY A 188 -17.66 -15.08 10.82
CA GLY A 188 -16.56 -15.49 9.94
C GLY A 188 -15.17 -15.29 10.55
N MET A 189 -15.07 -14.88 11.81
CA MET A 189 -13.79 -14.53 12.43
C MET A 189 -12.90 -15.75 12.59
N VAL A 190 -11.63 -15.60 12.22
CA VAL A 190 -10.55 -16.52 12.59
C VAL A 190 -9.58 -15.74 13.49
N ALA A 191 -9.31 -16.28 14.67
CA ALA A 191 -8.36 -15.74 15.64
C ALA A 191 -7.56 -16.90 16.26
N LEU A 192 -6.29 -16.67 16.59
CA LEU A 192 -5.38 -17.69 17.10
C LEU A 192 -4.98 -17.43 18.54
N ASN A 193 -4.72 -18.54 19.23
CA ASN A 193 -4.13 -18.54 20.56
C ASN A 193 -2.90 -19.47 20.55
N TRP A 194 -2.03 -19.29 19.56
CA TRP A 194 -0.76 -20.02 19.50
C TRP A 194 0.09 -19.64 20.73
N PRO A 195 0.83 -20.58 21.34
CA PRO A 195 1.74 -20.25 22.44
C PRO A 195 2.72 -19.14 22.08
N VAL A 196 3.22 -18.44 23.11
CA VAL A 196 4.32 -17.49 22.95
C VAL A 196 5.54 -18.23 22.41
N ALA A 197 6.02 -17.82 21.23
CA ALA A 197 7.20 -18.39 20.62
C ALA A 197 8.48 -17.64 21.04
N TYR A 198 8.40 -16.30 21.06
CA TYR A 198 9.48 -15.44 21.51
C TYR A 198 8.95 -14.08 21.96
N THR A 199 9.60 -13.42 22.93
CA THR A 199 9.35 -12.02 23.27
C THR A 199 10.60 -11.21 23.01
N LEU A 200 10.54 -10.33 22.02
CA LEU A 200 11.60 -9.42 21.64
C LEU A 200 11.55 -8.19 22.56
N GLN A 201 12.59 -7.99 23.34
CA GLN A 201 12.80 -6.74 24.10
C GLN A 201 13.58 -5.75 23.22
N THR A 202 12.96 -4.60 22.89
CA THR A 202 13.68 -3.50 22.22
C THR A 202 14.42 -2.63 23.24
N THR A 203 15.33 -1.77 22.78
CA THR A 203 15.97 -0.75 23.62
C THR A 203 15.53 0.64 23.18
N THR A 204 15.78 1.66 24.00
CA THR A 204 15.49 3.07 23.68
C THR A 204 16.34 3.63 22.53
N SER A 205 17.36 2.88 22.08
CA SER A 205 18.18 3.20 20.90
C SER A 205 17.59 2.68 19.59
N TRP A 206 16.46 1.95 19.61
CA TRP A 206 15.76 1.57 18.38
C TRP A 206 15.10 2.81 17.78
N VAL A 207 15.47 3.14 16.54
CA VAL A 207 14.94 4.28 15.80
C VAL A 207 13.55 3.94 15.26
N SER A 208 12.60 4.87 15.35
CA SER A 208 11.24 4.64 14.86
C SER A 208 11.24 4.20 13.40
N GLY A 209 10.39 3.26 13.04
CA GLY A 209 10.41 2.63 11.72
C GLY A 209 9.40 1.51 11.58
N VAL A 210 9.24 1.04 10.34
CA VAL A 210 8.64 -0.25 10.03
C VAL A 210 9.68 -1.34 10.24
N TYR A 211 9.31 -2.44 10.90
CA TYR A 211 10.19 -3.56 11.19
C TYR A 211 9.60 -4.86 10.67
N LEU A 212 10.47 -5.71 10.13
CA LEU A 212 10.14 -7.07 9.70
C LEU A 212 10.94 -8.05 10.55
N ALA A 213 10.24 -8.89 11.32
CA ALA A 213 10.80 -10.11 11.87
C ALA A 213 10.67 -11.22 10.80
N ARG A 214 11.77 -11.48 10.08
CA ARG A 214 11.90 -12.51 9.05
C ARG A 214 12.05 -13.88 9.74
N LEU A 215 11.11 -14.77 9.49
CA LEU A 215 11.11 -16.15 9.93
C LEU A 215 11.73 -17.02 8.83
N SER A 216 12.69 -17.89 9.18
CA SER A 216 13.24 -18.87 8.23
C SER A 216 13.69 -20.18 8.92
N PRO A 217 13.52 -21.35 8.29
CA PRO A 217 13.98 -22.62 8.85
C PRO A 217 15.49 -22.67 9.10
N VAL A 218 15.93 -23.46 10.09
CA VAL A 218 17.36 -23.65 10.34
C VAL A 218 18.00 -24.40 9.17
N GLY A 219 18.96 -23.74 8.51
CA GLY A 219 19.70 -24.30 7.37
C GLY A 219 19.05 -24.09 6.01
N ASP A 220 17.87 -23.45 5.94
CA ASP A 220 17.23 -23.09 4.68
C ASP A 220 16.60 -21.70 4.75
N ASP A 221 17.28 -20.71 4.17
CA ASP A 221 16.78 -19.33 4.10
C ASP A 221 15.85 -19.07 2.90
N ASN A 222 15.50 -20.08 2.09
CA ASN A 222 14.61 -19.92 0.92
C ASN A 222 13.12 -19.90 1.30
N TYR A 223 12.73 -20.57 2.39
CA TYR A 223 11.37 -20.49 2.94
C TYR A 223 11.32 -19.32 3.92
N THR A 224 10.59 -18.27 3.56
CA THR A 224 10.47 -17.05 4.36
C THR A 224 9.01 -16.72 4.65
N SER A 225 8.77 -16.24 5.86
CA SER A 225 7.60 -15.40 6.16
C SER A 225 7.97 -14.24 7.08
N TYR A 226 7.10 -13.25 7.19
CA TYR A 226 7.32 -12.04 7.97
C TYR A 226 6.29 -11.90 9.09
N ILE A 227 6.73 -11.30 10.19
CA ILE A 227 5.88 -10.58 11.12
C ILE A 227 6.24 -9.09 11.00
N ILE A 228 5.32 -8.29 10.45
CA ILE A 228 5.45 -6.83 10.38
C ILE A 228 4.99 -6.18 11.68
N PHE A 229 5.74 -5.19 12.17
CA PHE A 229 5.37 -4.34 13.29
C PHE A 229 6.04 -2.97 13.21
N ILE A 230 5.51 -1.97 13.92
CA ILE A 230 6.07 -0.63 13.98
C ILE A 230 6.76 -0.43 15.34
N VAL A 231 7.95 0.19 15.33
CA VAL A 231 8.50 0.81 16.55
C VAL A 231 8.27 2.31 16.47
N ARG A 232 7.59 2.85 17.47
CA ARG A 232 7.26 4.26 17.59
C ARG A 232 8.30 5.01 18.42
N ASP A 233 8.21 6.33 18.40
CA ASP A 233 8.96 7.23 19.28
C ASP A 233 8.02 8.27 19.89
N ASP A 234 7.16 7.80 20.81
CA ASP A 234 6.03 8.57 21.34
C ASP A 234 6.47 9.86 22.06
N GLY A 235 7.71 9.90 22.57
CA GLY A 235 8.27 11.03 23.32
C GLY A 235 9.03 12.06 22.49
N ARG A 236 9.24 11.83 21.18
CA ARG A 236 10.04 12.70 20.32
C ARG A 236 9.15 13.52 19.37
N PRO A 237 9.35 14.85 19.25
CA PRO A 237 8.79 15.61 18.14
C PRO A 237 9.49 15.21 16.84
N ALA A 238 8.75 15.21 15.72
CA ALA A 238 9.29 14.91 14.39
C ALA A 238 8.44 15.64 13.36
N ASP A 239 9.05 16.22 12.32
CA ASP A 239 8.31 16.98 11.30
C ASP A 239 7.13 16.19 10.71
N ILE A 240 7.36 14.91 10.37
CA ILE A 240 6.36 14.00 9.81
C ILE A 240 6.06 12.85 10.80
N VAL A 241 4.78 12.53 10.95
CA VAL A 241 4.31 11.24 11.47
C VAL A 241 3.66 10.43 10.34
N TYR A 242 4.27 9.29 10.03
CA TYR A 242 3.83 8.37 8.98
C TYR A 242 2.95 7.27 9.57
N GLN A 243 1.74 7.10 9.04
CA GLN A 243 0.86 5.97 9.34
C GLN A 243 1.06 4.84 8.34
N LEU A 244 1.30 3.63 8.84
CA LEU A 244 1.15 2.41 8.04
C LEU A 244 -0.29 1.87 8.17
N PRO A 245 -1.06 1.73 7.06
CA PRO A 245 -2.48 1.32 7.09
C PRO A 245 -2.63 -0.21 7.26
N LEU A 246 -2.38 -0.69 8.48
CA LEU A 246 -2.54 -2.09 8.84
C LEU A 246 -4.02 -2.51 8.98
N THR A 247 -4.94 -1.57 9.24
CA THR A 247 -6.39 -1.80 9.11
C THR A 247 -6.75 -2.25 7.69
N THR A 248 -6.30 -1.55 6.65
CA THR A 248 -6.48 -1.96 5.26
C THR A 248 -5.85 -3.35 5.02
N SER A 249 -4.59 -3.54 5.43
CA SER A 249 -3.91 -4.84 5.29
C SER A 249 -4.72 -5.99 5.92
N GLN A 250 -5.34 -5.76 7.08
CA GLN A 250 -6.09 -6.75 7.83
C GLN A 250 -7.51 -6.96 7.29
N ALA A 251 -8.12 -5.95 6.66
CA ALA A 251 -9.41 -6.08 5.99
C ALA A 251 -9.33 -7.02 4.79
N TYR A 252 -8.27 -6.90 4.01
CA TYR A 252 -8.00 -7.75 2.85
C TYR A 252 -7.42 -9.13 3.24
N ASN A 253 -6.87 -9.30 4.44
CA ASN A 253 -6.23 -10.54 4.90
C ASN A 253 -7.18 -11.76 4.88
N GLU A 254 -7.04 -12.65 3.88
CA GLU A 254 -7.79 -13.92 3.81
C GLU A 254 -7.23 -15.05 4.70
N TRP A 255 -6.32 -14.78 5.64
CA TRP A 255 -5.73 -15.84 6.47
C TRP A 255 -6.79 -16.67 7.20
N GLY A 256 -6.73 -17.99 7.07
CA GLY A 256 -7.75 -18.90 7.57
C GLY A 256 -8.98 -19.04 6.67
N GLY A 257 -8.94 -18.48 5.46
CA GLY A 257 -10.00 -18.55 4.43
C GLY A 257 -11.09 -17.49 4.56
N LYS A 258 -10.85 -16.40 5.31
CA LYS A 258 -11.83 -15.33 5.56
C LYS A 258 -11.15 -13.96 5.67
N SER A 259 -11.67 -12.98 4.94
CA SER A 259 -11.38 -11.55 5.00
C SER A 259 -12.69 -10.75 5.14
N LEU A 260 -12.66 -9.41 5.06
CA LEU A 260 -13.86 -8.57 4.95
C LEU A 260 -14.47 -8.51 3.53
N TYR A 261 -14.02 -9.34 2.60
CA TYR A 261 -14.46 -9.41 1.19
C TYR A 261 -14.87 -10.82 0.77
N ASP A 262 -15.95 -10.93 0.01
CA ASP A 262 -16.51 -12.23 -0.41
C ASP A 262 -15.61 -12.95 -1.42
N TYR A 263 -14.91 -12.20 -2.29
CA TYR A 263 -14.15 -12.77 -3.40
C TYR A 263 -12.97 -13.67 -2.96
N ASN A 264 -12.37 -13.42 -1.80
CA ASN A 264 -11.30 -14.22 -1.19
C ASN A 264 -11.76 -14.94 0.10
N SER A 265 -13.08 -15.04 0.31
CA SER A 265 -13.68 -15.71 1.48
C SER A 265 -14.67 -16.80 1.05
N PRO A 266 -14.22 -18.06 0.83
CA PRO A 266 -15.09 -19.17 0.49
C PRO A 266 -16.27 -19.31 1.46
N GLY A 267 -17.48 -19.37 0.91
CA GLY A 267 -18.73 -19.39 1.70
C GLY A 267 -19.05 -18.06 2.39
N GLY A 268 -18.69 -16.92 1.80
CA GLY A 268 -19.01 -15.57 2.27
C GLY A 268 -17.93 -14.95 3.16
N ARG A 269 -17.86 -13.62 3.17
CA ARG A 269 -16.91 -12.83 3.99
C ARG A 269 -17.14 -12.97 5.50
N ALA A 270 -16.15 -12.50 6.26
CA ALA A 270 -16.30 -12.21 7.67
C ALA A 270 -16.87 -10.81 7.90
N TYR A 271 -17.50 -10.63 9.06
CA TYR A 271 -17.87 -9.33 9.65
C TYR A 271 -16.87 -8.89 10.73
N LYS A 272 -15.99 -9.81 11.17
CA LYS A 272 -14.93 -9.55 12.15
C LYS A 272 -13.64 -10.24 11.74
N VAL A 273 -12.51 -9.54 11.84
CA VAL A 273 -11.18 -10.07 11.52
C VAL A 273 -10.20 -9.74 12.64
N SER A 274 -9.41 -10.71 13.11
CA SER A 274 -8.50 -10.53 14.26
C SER A 274 -7.05 -10.36 13.85
N PHE A 275 -6.36 -9.39 14.45
CA PHE A 275 -4.90 -9.22 14.30
C PHE A 275 -4.10 -10.33 15.01
N ASP A 276 -4.74 -11.17 15.82
CA ASP A 276 -4.15 -12.38 16.40
C ASP A 276 -4.11 -13.53 15.36
N ARG A 277 -3.62 -13.23 14.14
CA ARG A 277 -3.35 -14.18 13.05
C ARG A 277 -2.30 -13.61 12.08
N PRO A 278 -1.54 -14.44 11.35
CA PRO A 278 -0.62 -13.97 10.32
C PRO A 278 -1.32 -13.21 9.18
N TYR A 279 -0.56 -12.41 8.43
CA TYR A 279 -1.01 -11.94 7.11
C TYR A 279 -0.80 -13.01 6.05
N THR A 280 -1.65 -13.01 5.02
CA THR A 280 -1.46 -13.82 3.81
C THR A 280 -0.67 -13.07 2.74
N GLN A 281 -0.87 -11.75 2.66
CA GLN A 281 -0.21 -10.88 1.69
C GLN A 281 1.30 -10.78 1.94
N ASN A 282 2.07 -10.74 0.86
CA ASN A 282 3.50 -10.41 0.86
C ASN A 282 4.32 -11.21 1.90
N ASP A 283 4.14 -12.53 1.91
CA ASP A 283 4.71 -13.48 2.87
C ASP A 283 4.47 -13.15 4.36
N GLY A 284 3.49 -12.31 4.70
CA GLY A 284 3.21 -11.89 6.07
C GLY A 284 3.45 -10.40 6.35
N ALA A 285 3.94 -9.63 5.36
CA ALA A 285 4.18 -8.19 5.50
C ALA A 285 2.94 -7.30 5.28
N GLY A 286 1.73 -7.87 5.17
CA GLY A 286 0.52 -7.11 4.87
C GLY A 286 0.61 -6.45 3.48
N LEU A 287 0.08 -5.24 3.31
CA LEU A 287 0.14 -4.48 2.04
C LEU A 287 1.36 -3.54 1.92
N TYR A 288 2.42 -3.77 2.70
CA TYR A 288 3.57 -2.86 2.80
C TYR A 288 4.37 -2.64 1.49
N PHE A 289 4.75 -3.71 0.78
CA PHE A 289 5.64 -3.58 -0.40
C PHE A 289 5.02 -2.91 -1.64
N PRO A 290 3.73 -3.09 -1.98
CA PRO A 290 3.07 -2.44 -3.12
C PRO A 290 3.19 -0.92 -3.21
N GLY A 291 3.38 -0.19 -2.10
CA GLY A 291 3.54 1.27 -2.16
C GLY A 291 4.16 1.92 -0.92
N ASP A 292 3.80 1.51 0.30
CA ASP A 292 4.34 2.08 1.54
C ASP A 292 5.87 1.97 1.62
N TYR A 293 6.42 0.79 1.32
CA TYR A 293 7.87 0.58 1.27
C TYR A 293 8.60 1.63 0.41
N ILE A 294 8.02 2.01 -0.73
CA ILE A 294 8.64 2.99 -1.65
C ILE A 294 8.60 4.39 -1.05
N MET A 295 7.50 4.77 -0.38
CA MET A 295 7.39 6.06 0.31
C MET A 295 8.32 6.13 1.53
N VAL A 296 8.40 5.07 2.34
CA VAL A 296 9.36 4.95 3.45
C VAL A 296 10.79 5.13 2.94
N MET A 297 11.18 4.35 1.92
CA MET A 297 12.50 4.46 1.28
C MET A 297 12.81 5.86 0.78
N TRP A 298 11.82 6.55 0.19
CA TRP A 298 12.00 7.89 -0.34
C TRP A 298 12.12 8.95 0.75
N LEU A 299 11.25 8.94 1.77
CA LEU A 299 11.30 9.88 2.90
C LEU A 299 12.65 9.80 3.62
N GLU A 300 13.17 8.58 3.82
CA GLU A 300 14.46 8.37 4.47
C GLU A 300 15.66 8.73 3.58
N LYS A 301 15.57 8.49 2.26
CA LYS A 301 16.57 8.94 1.27
C LYS A 301 16.72 10.47 1.24
N GLU A 302 15.60 11.17 1.30
CA GLU A 302 15.55 12.65 1.28
C GLU A 302 15.89 13.27 2.65
N GLY A 303 16.04 12.46 3.70
CA GLY A 303 16.48 12.90 5.02
C GLY A 303 15.42 13.62 5.86
N TYR A 304 14.13 13.43 5.55
CA TYR A 304 13.03 13.98 6.35
C TYR A 304 13.09 13.47 7.81
N ASP A 305 12.72 14.31 8.77
CA ASP A 305 12.53 13.87 10.15
C ASP A 305 11.16 13.22 10.30
N VAL A 306 11.14 11.89 10.23
CA VAL A 306 9.94 11.06 10.27
C VAL A 306 9.93 10.14 11.49
N LYS A 307 8.75 9.99 12.10
CA LYS A 307 8.42 8.89 13.01
C LYS A 307 7.23 8.11 12.48
N TYR A 308 7.10 6.85 12.89
CA TYR A 308 6.15 5.90 12.31
C TYR A 308 5.16 5.40 13.37
N ILE A 309 3.91 5.22 12.95
CA ILE A 309 2.81 4.64 13.73
C ILE A 309 2.05 3.58 12.91
N SER A 310 1.29 2.72 13.58
CA SER A 310 0.26 1.90 12.92
C SER A 310 -1.08 2.64 12.92
N SER A 311 -1.98 2.26 12.01
CA SER A 311 -3.39 2.68 12.01
C SER A 311 -4.09 2.56 13.38
N GLU A 312 -3.75 1.54 14.16
CA GLU A 312 -4.33 1.27 15.48
C GLU A 312 -3.90 2.28 16.55
N ASP A 313 -2.77 2.96 16.36
CA ASP A 313 -2.31 4.01 17.28
C ASP A 313 -3.16 5.28 17.17
N MET A 314 -3.77 5.53 16.00
CA MET A 314 -4.71 6.63 15.75
C MET A 314 -6.05 6.49 16.49
N GLU A 315 -6.29 5.40 17.22
CA GLU A 315 -7.33 5.37 18.27
C GLU A 315 -7.04 6.39 19.39
N THR A 316 -5.79 6.82 19.56
CA THR A 316 -5.38 7.82 20.56
C THR A 316 -4.95 9.12 19.90
N SER A 317 -5.48 10.24 20.40
CA SER A 317 -5.13 11.59 19.90
C SER A 317 -3.63 11.92 20.08
N SER A 318 -2.96 11.28 21.04
CA SER A 318 -1.54 11.45 21.31
C SER A 318 -0.60 10.94 20.21
N ALA A 319 -1.07 10.10 19.28
CA ALA A 319 -0.24 9.53 18.21
C ALA A 319 0.40 10.61 17.30
N LEU A 320 -0.26 11.77 17.17
CA LEU A 320 0.19 12.90 16.34
C LEU A 320 0.95 13.98 17.12
N ASN A 321 1.17 13.79 18.43
CA ASN A 321 1.80 14.80 19.28
C ASN A 321 3.22 15.16 18.82
N GLY A 322 3.51 16.46 18.76
CA GLY A 322 4.82 16.98 18.38
C GLY A 322 5.16 16.81 16.89
N SER A 323 4.19 16.52 16.03
CA SER A 323 4.37 16.49 14.59
C SER A 323 3.61 17.58 13.86
N LYS A 324 4.16 18.02 12.73
CA LYS A 324 3.58 19.05 11.87
C LYS A 324 2.71 18.45 10.78
N VAL A 325 3.07 17.26 10.28
CA VAL A 325 2.41 16.61 9.14
C VAL A 325 2.04 15.17 9.50
N PHE A 326 0.76 14.82 9.38
CA PHE A 326 0.31 13.44 9.24
C PHE A 326 0.46 13.00 7.79
N LEU A 327 1.05 11.83 7.55
CA LEU A 327 1.27 11.29 6.21
C LEU A 327 0.79 9.83 6.14
N THR A 328 0.01 9.51 5.11
CA THR A 328 -0.33 8.13 4.73
C THR A 328 -0.23 7.96 3.21
N ASN A 329 -0.05 6.72 2.76
CA ASN A 329 0.29 6.38 1.38
C ASN A 329 -0.35 5.04 0.96
N PHE A 330 -0.27 4.74 -0.34
CA PHE A 330 -0.73 3.52 -0.98
C PHE A 330 -2.24 3.27 -0.87
N HIS A 331 -2.79 2.89 0.30
CA HIS A 331 -4.21 2.58 0.44
C HIS A 331 -4.70 2.60 1.91
N ASP A 332 -5.40 3.67 2.30
CA ASP A 332 -5.83 3.90 3.69
C ASP A 332 -7.37 3.89 3.85
N GLU A 333 -7.98 2.77 3.44
CA GLU A 333 -9.42 2.62 3.22
C GLU A 333 -10.25 2.46 4.52
N TYR A 334 -9.67 1.90 5.58
CA TYR A 334 -10.42 1.44 6.76
C TYR A 334 -10.11 2.25 8.02
N TRP A 335 -11.07 3.07 8.45
CA TRP A 335 -10.93 4.03 9.55
C TRP A 335 -12.03 3.86 10.60
N SER A 336 -11.69 4.00 11.89
CA SER A 336 -12.70 4.10 12.93
C SER A 336 -13.19 5.54 13.06
N MET A 337 -14.34 5.73 13.72
CA MET A 337 -14.80 7.06 14.12
C MET A 337 -13.81 7.78 15.05
N ASN A 338 -13.07 7.05 15.90
CA ASN A 338 -12.06 7.64 16.77
C ASN A 338 -10.85 8.13 15.95
N MET A 339 -10.36 7.32 15.02
CA MET A 339 -9.27 7.71 14.10
C MET A 339 -9.67 8.96 13.30
N TYR A 340 -10.89 8.98 12.76
CA TYR A 340 -11.43 10.14 12.02
C TYR A 340 -11.49 11.41 12.90
N ASN A 341 -12.06 11.30 14.10
CA ASN A 341 -12.15 12.44 15.03
C ASN A 341 -10.77 12.94 15.47
N ASN A 342 -9.79 12.05 15.63
CA ASN A 342 -8.42 12.41 15.98
C ASN A 342 -7.71 13.16 14.84
N ILE A 343 -7.85 12.75 13.57
CA ILE A 343 -7.26 13.50 12.45
C ILE A 343 -7.98 14.85 12.21
N ILE A 344 -9.30 14.92 12.40
CA ILE A 344 -10.04 16.19 12.39
C ILE A 344 -9.53 17.13 13.49
N SER A 345 -9.35 16.63 14.72
CA SER A 345 -8.82 17.42 15.84
C SER A 345 -7.39 17.88 15.57
N ALA A 346 -6.56 17.04 14.96
CA ALA A 346 -5.18 17.38 14.60
C ALA A 346 -5.14 18.52 13.58
N ARG A 347 -5.91 18.42 12.49
CA ARG A 347 -6.09 19.50 11.49
C ARG A 347 -6.57 20.78 12.15
N ASN A 348 -7.56 20.71 13.03
CA ASN A 348 -8.10 21.87 13.74
C ASN A 348 -7.07 22.52 14.70
N ASN A 349 -6.07 21.76 15.14
CA ASN A 349 -4.95 22.22 15.97
C ASN A 349 -3.68 22.59 15.16
N GLY A 350 -3.75 22.67 13.83
CA GLY A 350 -2.64 23.11 12.97
C GLY A 350 -1.74 21.99 12.42
N ILE A 351 -2.08 20.72 12.61
CA ILE A 351 -1.33 19.60 12.00
C ILE A 351 -1.82 19.40 10.57
N ASP A 352 -0.93 19.52 9.59
CA ASP A 352 -1.20 19.28 8.18
C ASP A 352 -1.46 17.79 7.91
N ALA A 353 -2.20 17.46 6.86
CA ALA A 353 -2.49 16.07 6.48
C ALA A 353 -2.22 15.80 4.99
N ALA A 354 -1.38 14.82 4.69
CA ALA A 354 -0.96 14.45 3.34
C ALA A 354 -1.32 12.99 3.03
N PHE A 355 -2.31 12.80 2.15
CA PHE A 355 -2.76 11.50 1.65
C PHE A 355 -2.16 11.28 0.26
N PHE A 356 -1.06 10.55 0.16
CA PHE A 356 -0.43 10.15 -1.10
C PHE A 356 -1.08 8.88 -1.67
N THR A 357 -2.41 8.86 -1.69
CA THR A 357 -3.26 7.69 -1.94
C THR A 357 -4.69 8.15 -2.29
N SER A 358 -5.52 7.22 -2.77
CA SER A 358 -6.97 7.36 -3.00
C SER A 358 -7.75 6.34 -2.16
N ASN A 359 -9.08 6.44 -2.21
CA ASN A 359 -10.02 5.60 -1.49
C ASN A 359 -9.76 5.61 0.03
N ASN A 360 -9.46 6.80 0.54
CA ASN A 360 -9.09 7.00 1.93
C ASN A 360 -10.35 7.21 2.78
N ILE A 361 -10.39 6.64 3.99
CA ILE A 361 -11.51 6.83 4.95
C ILE A 361 -12.86 6.38 4.35
N TYR A 362 -12.86 5.29 3.57
CA TYR A 362 -14.03 4.81 2.84
C TYR A 362 -14.97 3.99 3.73
N TRP A 363 -14.44 2.95 4.39
CA TRP A 363 -15.20 2.10 5.32
C TRP A 363 -15.00 2.52 6.78
N GLN A 364 -16.11 2.69 7.49
CA GLN A 364 -16.09 2.73 8.94
C GLN A 364 -15.82 1.34 9.52
N ILE A 365 -14.88 1.26 10.45
CA ILE A 365 -14.61 0.11 11.31
C ILE A 365 -14.88 0.41 12.78
N ARG A 366 -14.99 -0.64 13.59
CA ARG A 366 -14.87 -0.57 15.05
C ARG A 366 -13.81 -1.54 15.54
N TYR A 367 -13.25 -1.25 16.71
CA TYR A 367 -12.35 -2.15 17.42
C TYR A 367 -13.07 -2.86 18.56
N GLU A 368 -12.71 -4.13 18.75
CA GLU A 368 -13.01 -4.93 19.92
C GLU A 368 -11.71 -5.51 20.50
N ALA A 369 -11.77 -5.94 21.76
CA ALA A 369 -10.66 -6.66 22.39
C ALA A 369 -10.56 -8.10 21.87
N SER A 370 -9.37 -8.71 21.94
CA SER A 370 -9.23 -10.16 21.75
C SER A 370 -9.95 -10.94 22.86
N SER A 371 -10.10 -12.26 22.68
CA SER A 371 -10.59 -13.16 23.73
C SER A 371 -9.72 -13.14 25.01
N GLY A 372 -8.47 -12.68 24.92
CA GLY A 372 -7.58 -12.45 26.06
C GLY A 372 -7.71 -11.05 26.71
N GLY A 373 -8.64 -10.22 26.25
CA GLY A 373 -8.87 -8.86 26.79
C GLY A 373 -7.90 -7.79 26.29
N VAL A 374 -7.07 -8.07 25.28
CA VAL A 374 -6.17 -7.07 24.71
C VAL A 374 -6.96 -6.19 23.75
N ALA A 375 -7.05 -4.89 24.04
CA ALA A 375 -7.77 -3.91 23.21
C ALA A 375 -7.24 -3.83 21.77
N ASN A 376 -8.12 -3.48 20.84
CA ASN A 376 -7.83 -3.22 19.43
C ASN A 376 -7.19 -4.40 18.68
N ARG A 377 -7.64 -5.63 18.99
CA ARG A 377 -7.16 -6.88 18.35
C ARG A 377 -8.19 -7.55 17.46
N VAL A 378 -9.43 -7.09 17.48
CA VAL A 378 -10.49 -7.51 16.56
C VAL A 378 -11.01 -6.26 15.86
N MET A 379 -11.00 -6.27 14.53
CA MET A 379 -11.60 -5.22 13.70
C MET A 379 -12.96 -5.71 13.20
N VAL A 380 -13.99 -4.91 13.41
CA VAL A 380 -15.38 -5.19 13.05
C VAL A 380 -15.76 -4.33 11.85
N CYS A 381 -16.31 -4.94 10.81
CA CYS A 381 -16.89 -4.25 9.66
C CYS A 381 -17.98 -5.10 9.02
N TYR A 382 -19.24 -4.71 9.21
CA TYR A 382 -20.38 -5.42 8.63
C TYR A 382 -20.59 -5.11 7.15
N LYS A 383 -20.12 -3.97 6.63
CA LYS A 383 -20.36 -3.46 5.26
C LYS A 383 -21.83 -3.43 4.81
N ASP A 384 -22.74 -3.60 5.77
CA ASP A 384 -24.17 -3.69 5.60
C ASP A 384 -24.79 -3.20 6.91
N ALA A 385 -25.67 -2.20 6.83
CA ALA A 385 -26.26 -1.59 8.00
C ALA A 385 -27.31 -2.50 8.66
N ASP A 386 -27.96 -3.39 7.90
CA ASP A 386 -29.03 -4.25 8.43
C ASP A 386 -28.48 -5.47 9.19
N LEU A 387 -27.22 -5.81 8.96
CA LEU A 387 -26.48 -6.83 9.72
C LEU A 387 -25.81 -6.26 10.99
N ASP A 388 -25.62 -4.95 11.08
CA ASP A 388 -24.84 -4.31 12.16
C ASP A 388 -25.72 -3.90 13.35
N PRO A 389 -25.53 -4.47 14.55
CA PRO A 389 -26.29 -4.08 15.74
C PRO A 389 -26.21 -2.59 16.07
N MET A 390 -25.13 -1.90 15.67
CA MET A 390 -24.97 -0.48 15.95
C MET A 390 -25.97 0.41 15.19
N ARG A 391 -26.57 -0.08 14.08
CA ARG A 391 -27.64 0.63 13.36
C ARG A 391 -28.76 1.13 14.27
N ASN A 392 -29.09 0.37 15.32
CA ASN A 392 -30.17 0.68 16.26
C ASN A 392 -29.68 1.18 17.63
N ILE A 393 -28.36 1.18 17.90
CA ILE A 393 -27.77 1.52 19.20
C ILE A 393 -27.03 2.87 19.15
N SER A 394 -26.17 3.05 18.14
CA SER A 394 -25.51 4.33 17.83
C SER A 394 -25.27 4.34 16.32
N PRO A 395 -26.22 4.86 15.53
CA PRO A 395 -26.19 4.79 14.06
C PRO A 395 -24.89 5.31 13.45
N GLN A 396 -24.30 6.34 14.06
CA GLN A 396 -23.04 6.95 13.64
C GLN A 396 -21.85 5.99 13.70
N LEU A 397 -21.92 4.92 14.51
CA LEU A 397 -20.89 3.89 14.62
C LEU A 397 -21.17 2.67 13.74
N THR A 398 -22.18 2.69 12.88
CA THR A 398 -22.50 1.61 11.94
C THR A 398 -21.37 1.44 10.92
N THR A 399 -20.87 0.21 10.78
CA THR A 399 -19.69 -0.12 9.98
C THR A 399 -20.03 -0.35 8.50
N VAL A 400 -20.46 0.74 7.87
CA VAL A 400 -20.73 0.88 6.43
C VAL A 400 -19.82 1.96 5.84
N LEU A 401 -20.14 2.54 4.68
CA LEU A 401 -19.34 3.64 4.14
C LEU A 401 -19.50 4.89 5.02
N PHE A 402 -18.44 5.66 5.20
CA PHE A 402 -18.51 6.96 5.89
C PHE A 402 -19.53 7.92 5.22
N ARG A 403 -19.66 7.85 3.89
CA ARG A 403 -20.64 8.63 3.11
C ARG A 403 -22.09 8.12 3.19
N ASP A 404 -22.35 6.92 3.71
CA ASP A 404 -23.72 6.37 3.71
C ASP A 404 -24.62 7.19 4.65
N PRO A 405 -25.92 7.40 4.34
CA PRO A 405 -26.80 8.31 5.08
C PRO A 405 -26.93 8.06 6.60
N ILE A 406 -26.59 6.85 7.07
CA ILE A 406 -26.61 6.48 8.49
C ILE A 406 -25.40 7.03 9.28
N VAL A 407 -24.25 7.20 8.61
CA VAL A 407 -23.06 7.85 9.16
C VAL A 407 -23.02 9.33 8.75
N ASN A 408 -23.36 9.61 7.48
CA ASN A 408 -23.52 10.94 6.88
C ASN A 408 -22.26 11.83 7.02
N MET A 409 -21.09 11.25 6.81
CA MET A 409 -19.78 11.93 6.89
C MET A 409 -18.96 11.62 5.63
N PRO A 410 -19.36 12.12 4.45
CA PRO A 410 -18.66 11.84 3.20
C PRO A 410 -17.22 12.34 3.27
N GLU A 411 -16.32 11.54 2.71
CA GLU A 411 -14.87 11.66 2.82
C GLU A 411 -14.38 13.01 2.29
N ASN A 412 -15.09 13.59 1.31
CA ASN A 412 -14.78 14.89 0.74
C ASN A 412 -14.97 16.06 1.71
N GLU A 413 -15.69 15.90 2.83
CA GLU A 413 -15.80 16.89 3.90
C GLU A 413 -14.47 17.13 4.63
N PHE A 414 -13.63 16.09 4.71
CA PHE A 414 -12.27 16.19 5.25
C PHE A 414 -11.20 16.26 4.16
N LEU A 415 -11.31 15.45 3.11
CA LEU A 415 -10.27 15.29 2.08
C LEU A 415 -10.42 16.26 0.89
N GLY A 416 -11.53 17.00 0.79
CA GLY A 416 -11.89 17.83 -0.38
C GLY A 416 -12.40 17.05 -1.59
N VAL A 417 -12.09 15.76 -1.66
CA VAL A 417 -12.44 14.80 -2.73
C VAL A 417 -12.78 13.45 -2.10
N MET A 418 -13.46 12.57 -2.84
CA MET A 418 -13.81 11.23 -2.34
C MET A 418 -13.76 10.19 -3.45
N PHE A 419 -13.68 8.91 -3.07
CA PHE A 419 -13.60 7.78 -4.00
C PHE A 419 -14.67 7.85 -5.09
N ASP A 420 -14.24 7.60 -6.32
CA ASP A 420 -15.08 7.59 -7.52
C ASP A 420 -15.05 6.25 -8.24
N ASN A 421 -13.85 5.70 -8.52
CA ASN A 421 -13.70 4.57 -9.43
C ASN A 421 -12.38 3.80 -9.25
N LEU A 422 -12.32 2.60 -9.81
CA LEU A 422 -11.16 1.72 -9.87
C LEU A 422 -10.99 1.10 -11.27
N MET A 423 -9.82 0.56 -11.59
CA MET A 423 -9.51 -0.19 -12.83
C MET A 423 -8.57 -1.35 -12.48
N GLY A 424 -8.25 -2.29 -13.38
CA GLY A 424 -7.39 -3.43 -13.02
C GLY A 424 -6.01 -3.05 -12.43
N TYR A 425 -5.52 -3.78 -11.43
CA TYR A 425 -4.20 -3.48 -10.85
C TYR A 425 -3.09 -3.67 -11.89
N GLY A 426 -2.22 -2.66 -12.02
CA GLY A 426 -1.22 -2.54 -13.09
C GLY A 426 -1.70 -1.71 -14.30
N GLU A 427 -3.00 -1.46 -14.43
CA GLU A 427 -3.51 -0.47 -15.39
C GLU A 427 -3.39 0.94 -14.83
N HIS A 428 -3.10 1.90 -15.72
CA HIS A 428 -2.83 3.26 -15.32
C HIS A 428 -3.33 4.28 -16.34
N ARG A 429 -3.47 5.53 -15.92
CA ARG A 429 -3.75 6.71 -16.76
C ARG A 429 -2.69 7.79 -16.52
N PRO A 430 -2.51 8.76 -17.43
CA PRO A 430 -1.65 9.90 -17.17
C PRO A 430 -2.29 10.81 -16.11
N TRP A 431 -1.47 11.34 -15.20
CA TRP A 431 -1.83 12.53 -14.46
C TRP A 431 -1.87 13.72 -15.43
N VAL A 432 -3.00 14.41 -15.52
CA VAL A 432 -3.16 15.60 -16.36
C VAL A 432 -3.19 16.85 -15.48
N VAL A 433 -2.18 17.70 -15.64
CA VAL A 433 -1.95 18.90 -14.82
C VAL A 433 -3.06 19.94 -15.02
N THR A 434 -3.58 20.47 -13.92
CA THR A 434 -4.35 21.72 -13.88
C THR A 434 -3.81 22.65 -12.80
N ASN A 435 -4.16 23.93 -12.83
CA ASN A 435 -3.63 24.96 -11.92
C ASN A 435 -2.09 24.96 -11.80
N ALA A 436 -1.37 24.81 -12.93
CA ALA A 436 0.09 24.74 -13.01
C ALA A 436 0.85 25.94 -12.40
N SER A 437 0.18 27.07 -12.14
CA SER A 437 0.74 28.22 -11.42
C SER A 437 0.70 28.07 -9.89
N HIS A 438 0.10 27.01 -9.35
CA HIS A 438 0.08 26.71 -7.92
C HIS A 438 1.46 26.22 -7.47
N TRP A 439 1.87 26.57 -6.24
CA TRP A 439 3.22 26.28 -5.71
C TRP A 439 3.59 24.80 -5.72
N PHE A 440 2.58 23.92 -5.69
CA PHE A 440 2.71 22.47 -5.88
C PHE A 440 3.54 22.08 -7.12
N TYR A 441 3.48 22.89 -8.18
CA TYR A 441 4.20 22.68 -9.44
C TYR A 441 5.54 23.40 -9.55
N ASN A 442 5.98 24.15 -8.53
CA ASN A 442 7.25 24.88 -8.55
C ASN A 442 8.43 23.94 -8.86
N GLY A 443 9.34 24.36 -9.74
CA GLY A 443 10.51 23.58 -10.14
C GLY A 443 10.23 22.37 -11.06
N THR A 444 8.97 22.00 -11.33
CA THR A 444 8.64 20.82 -12.16
C THR A 444 8.72 21.08 -13.67
N GLY A 445 8.63 22.35 -14.09
CA GLY A 445 8.50 22.74 -15.51
C GLY A 445 7.15 22.36 -16.15
N LEU A 446 6.19 21.85 -15.38
CA LEU A 446 4.88 21.44 -15.88
C LEU A 446 3.97 22.63 -16.19
N THR A 447 3.10 22.46 -17.18
CA THR A 447 2.09 23.44 -17.62
C THR A 447 0.71 22.80 -17.64
N ASN A 448 -0.37 23.60 -17.69
CA ASN A 448 -1.73 23.06 -17.77
C ASN A 448 -1.89 22.15 -18.99
N GLY A 449 -2.45 20.96 -18.80
CA GLY A 449 -2.58 19.91 -19.81
C GLY A 449 -1.33 19.05 -20.02
N ALA A 450 -0.19 19.37 -19.40
CA ALA A 450 0.98 18.49 -19.40
C ALA A 450 0.66 17.16 -18.69
N GLN A 451 1.35 16.10 -19.10
CA GLN A 451 1.09 14.74 -18.64
C GLN A 451 2.30 14.13 -17.92
N ILE A 452 2.03 13.43 -16.82
CA ILE A 452 2.93 12.44 -16.22
C ILE A 452 2.27 11.08 -16.45
N ASN A 453 2.89 10.26 -17.31
CA ASN A 453 2.36 8.93 -17.61
C ASN A 453 2.39 8.04 -16.36
N THR A 454 1.53 7.02 -16.33
CA THR A 454 1.50 5.95 -15.31
C THR A 454 1.17 6.34 -13.86
N LEU A 455 1.05 7.64 -13.53
CA LEU A 455 0.85 8.11 -12.14
C LEU A 455 -0.57 7.90 -11.58
N VAL A 456 -1.59 7.66 -12.42
CA VAL A 456 -3.00 7.55 -11.99
C VAL A 456 -3.49 6.10 -12.02
N GLY A 457 -3.91 5.58 -10.86
CA GLY A 457 -4.38 4.20 -10.61
C GLY A 457 -3.93 3.75 -9.21
N TYR A 458 -4.24 2.57 -8.68
CA TYR A 458 -5.23 1.57 -9.06
C TYR A 458 -6.64 2.18 -9.02
N GLU A 459 -7.00 2.77 -7.88
CA GLU A 459 -8.23 3.52 -7.62
C GLU A 459 -7.97 5.03 -7.71
N VAL A 460 -9.06 5.81 -7.70
CA VAL A 460 -9.01 7.28 -7.75
C VAL A 460 -10.14 7.95 -6.96
N ASP A 461 -9.82 9.14 -6.45
CA ASP A 461 -10.80 10.08 -5.89
C ASP A 461 -11.05 11.23 -6.89
N ARG A 462 -12.22 11.88 -6.78
CA ARG A 462 -12.49 13.14 -7.48
C ARG A 462 -13.30 14.13 -6.66
N TYR A 463 -13.44 15.33 -7.20
CA TYR A 463 -14.31 16.36 -6.63
C TYR A 463 -15.78 16.08 -6.91
N PHE A 464 -16.60 16.27 -5.87
CA PHE A 464 -18.05 16.20 -5.94
C PHE A 464 -18.65 17.48 -5.38
N ASN A 465 -19.44 18.18 -6.20
CA ASN A 465 -20.20 19.35 -5.76
C ASN A 465 -21.48 18.92 -5.01
N ASN A 466 -21.30 18.31 -3.83
CA ASN A 466 -22.37 17.86 -2.93
C ASN A 466 -22.65 18.84 -1.78
N GLY A 467 -22.00 20.02 -1.79
CA GLY A 467 -22.09 21.01 -0.70
C GLY A 467 -21.37 20.62 0.60
N ARG A 468 -20.60 19.51 0.62
CA ARG A 468 -19.87 19.03 1.81
C ARG A 468 -18.36 19.28 1.74
N ALA A 469 -17.79 19.36 0.53
CA ALA A 469 -16.37 19.70 0.37
C ALA A 469 -16.05 21.12 0.89
N PRO A 470 -14.86 21.37 1.48
CA PRO A 470 -14.41 22.70 1.88
C PRO A 470 -14.47 23.73 0.74
N ALA A 471 -14.87 24.95 1.07
CA ALA A 471 -15.17 26.00 0.08
C ALA A 471 -13.96 26.48 -0.75
N ASN A 472 -12.73 26.19 -0.30
CA ASN A 472 -11.47 26.64 -0.88
C ASN A 472 -10.60 25.49 -1.45
N VAL A 473 -11.21 24.37 -1.86
CA VAL A 473 -10.51 23.29 -2.55
C VAL A 473 -9.94 23.78 -3.89
N THR A 474 -8.62 23.64 -4.03
CA THR A 474 -7.87 23.80 -5.28
C THR A 474 -7.60 22.42 -5.86
N LEU A 475 -8.12 22.17 -7.08
CA LEU A 475 -7.80 20.94 -7.82
C LEU A 475 -6.44 21.07 -8.49
N LEU A 476 -5.64 20.01 -8.42
CA LEU A 476 -4.27 19.96 -8.96
C LEU A 476 -4.17 19.09 -10.21
N SER A 477 -5.06 18.11 -10.37
CA SER A 477 -5.21 17.34 -11.62
C SER A 477 -6.64 17.35 -12.15
N ASN A 478 -6.77 17.02 -13.44
CA ASN A 478 -8.04 16.67 -14.05
C ASN A 478 -7.83 15.55 -15.08
N SER A 479 -7.49 14.37 -14.57
CA SER A 479 -7.02 13.24 -15.36
C SER A 479 -8.19 12.38 -15.85
N PRO A 480 -8.33 12.11 -17.17
CA PRO A 480 -9.35 11.20 -17.68
C PRO A 480 -9.16 9.79 -17.12
N TYR A 481 -10.23 9.23 -16.56
CA TYR A 481 -10.22 7.93 -15.92
C TYR A 481 -11.36 7.07 -16.46
N VAL A 482 -11.09 6.26 -17.48
CA VAL A 482 -12.08 5.31 -18.02
C VAL A 482 -11.82 3.94 -17.43
N ASN A 483 -12.78 3.42 -16.66
CA ASN A 483 -12.78 2.02 -16.23
C ASN A 483 -13.19 1.13 -17.42
N PRO A 484 -12.30 0.30 -17.98
CA PRO A 484 -12.57 -0.43 -19.22
C PRO A 484 -13.62 -1.54 -19.05
N SER A 485 -13.86 -2.01 -17.81
CA SER A 485 -14.81 -3.09 -17.51
C SER A 485 -16.27 -2.63 -17.55
N ILE A 486 -16.53 -1.34 -17.26
CA ILE A 486 -17.89 -0.76 -17.23
C ILE A 486 -18.07 0.41 -18.20
N GLN A 487 -17.01 0.87 -18.88
CA GLN A 487 -17.01 2.00 -19.83
C GLN A 487 -17.63 3.29 -19.28
N VAL A 488 -17.46 3.55 -17.98
CA VAL A 488 -17.85 4.81 -17.35
C VAL A 488 -16.69 5.80 -17.46
N ASP A 489 -16.95 6.96 -18.07
CA ASP A 489 -16.07 8.11 -18.04
C ASP A 489 -16.06 8.72 -16.63
N SER A 490 -14.95 8.53 -15.92
CA SER A 490 -14.64 9.10 -14.62
C SER A 490 -13.48 10.09 -14.73
N LEU A 491 -13.17 10.76 -13.62
CA LEU A 491 -12.00 11.63 -13.49
C LEU A 491 -11.20 11.25 -12.26
N GLN A 492 -9.89 11.48 -12.30
CA GLN A 492 -9.08 11.64 -11.11
C GLN A 492 -8.77 13.12 -10.94
N GLN A 493 -9.00 13.64 -9.73
CA GLN A 493 -8.77 15.04 -9.40
C GLN A 493 -8.13 15.13 -8.01
N ALA A 494 -6.81 15.24 -7.97
CA ALA A 494 -6.10 15.55 -6.74
C ALA A 494 -6.51 16.93 -6.21
N ALA A 495 -6.52 17.08 -4.90
CA ALA A 495 -7.00 18.28 -4.22
C ALA A 495 -6.08 18.73 -3.11
N ILE A 496 -6.05 20.05 -2.90
CA ILE A 496 -5.47 20.68 -1.71
C ILE A 496 -6.38 21.81 -1.24
N TYR A 497 -6.51 21.97 0.07
CA TYR A 497 -7.13 23.15 0.67
C TYR A 497 -6.43 23.51 1.99
N GLN A 498 -6.67 24.72 2.48
CA GLN A 498 -6.20 25.16 3.80
C GLN A 498 -7.40 25.37 4.73
N ALA A 499 -7.40 24.71 5.88
CA ALA A 499 -8.42 24.84 6.91
C ALA A 499 -8.34 26.19 7.62
N SER A 500 -9.40 26.55 8.37
CA SER A 500 -9.44 27.78 9.17
C SER A 500 -8.38 27.84 10.28
N SER A 501 -7.85 26.69 10.70
CA SER A 501 -6.69 26.58 11.60
C SER A 501 -5.37 26.98 10.94
N GLY A 502 -5.33 27.07 9.60
CA GLY A 502 -4.13 27.24 8.79
C GLY A 502 -3.46 25.93 8.35
N ALA A 503 -3.94 24.77 8.83
CA ALA A 503 -3.47 23.46 8.36
C ALA A 503 -3.90 23.17 6.91
N TYR A 504 -2.99 22.66 6.10
CA TYR A 504 -3.26 22.10 4.77
C TYR A 504 -3.77 20.66 4.86
N VAL A 505 -4.70 20.32 3.97
CA VAL A 505 -5.02 18.92 3.67
C VAL A 505 -4.81 18.71 2.18
N PHE A 506 -3.97 17.73 1.84
CA PHE A 506 -3.67 17.31 0.47
C PHE A 506 -4.11 15.86 0.27
N ASN A 507 -4.78 15.59 -0.85
CA ASN A 507 -5.11 14.25 -1.32
C ASN A 507 -4.63 14.10 -2.78
N ALA A 508 -3.71 13.15 -3.02
CA ALA A 508 -3.15 12.84 -4.33
C ALA A 508 -4.16 12.11 -5.25
N SER A 509 -5.14 11.44 -4.66
CA SER A 509 -6.27 10.80 -5.35
C SER A 509 -5.84 9.72 -6.33
N THR A 510 -4.75 9.02 -6.01
CA THR A 510 -4.19 7.89 -6.78
C THR A 510 -3.35 7.03 -5.85
N ASN A 511 -3.52 5.71 -5.86
CA ASN A 511 -2.70 4.78 -5.06
C ASN A 511 -1.25 4.68 -5.57
N TYR A 512 -1.01 4.98 -6.84
CA TYR A 512 0.30 4.83 -7.52
C TYR A 512 1.25 6.00 -7.32
N TRP A 513 0.94 6.94 -6.42
CA TRP A 513 1.81 8.10 -6.17
C TRP A 513 3.25 7.71 -5.82
N SER A 514 3.44 6.82 -4.82
CA SER A 514 4.80 6.44 -4.41
C SER A 514 5.56 5.62 -5.45
N ALA A 515 4.88 4.92 -6.35
CA ALA A 515 5.49 4.03 -7.33
C ALA A 515 6.46 4.75 -8.29
N LEU A 516 6.27 6.05 -8.52
CA LEU A 516 7.13 6.88 -9.37
C LEU A 516 8.22 7.66 -8.60
N LEU A 517 8.28 7.59 -7.25
CA LEU A 517 9.24 8.36 -6.43
C LEU A 517 10.68 7.85 -6.53
N LEU A 518 10.84 6.53 -6.46
CA LEU A 518 12.13 5.84 -6.68
C LEU A 518 12.12 5.01 -7.97
N GLY A 519 10.93 4.81 -8.54
CA GLY A 519 10.69 3.87 -9.62
C GLY A 519 10.87 2.41 -9.21
N SER A 520 10.68 1.56 -10.21
CA SER A 520 10.92 0.11 -10.21
C SER A 520 11.16 -0.31 -11.67
N TRP A 521 11.34 -1.60 -11.93
CA TRP A 521 11.37 -2.13 -13.31
C TRP A 521 9.99 -2.05 -14.03
N ILE A 522 8.94 -1.58 -13.35
CA ILE A 522 7.54 -1.47 -13.86
C ILE A 522 7.11 -0.01 -13.97
N TRP A 523 7.37 0.75 -12.92
CA TRP A 523 7.01 2.16 -12.78
C TRP A 523 8.26 3.00 -12.94
N GLN A 524 8.33 3.82 -13.98
CA GLN A 524 9.53 4.64 -14.21
C GLN A 524 9.61 5.75 -13.15
N HIS A 525 10.81 5.92 -12.59
CA HIS A 525 11.11 7.06 -11.70
C HIS A 525 10.85 8.38 -12.44
N ASP A 526 10.11 9.29 -11.81
CA ASP A 526 9.82 10.60 -12.37
C ASP A 526 10.17 11.71 -11.36
N THR A 527 11.23 12.46 -11.68
CA THR A 527 11.75 13.55 -10.84
C THR A 527 10.73 14.68 -10.63
N ARG A 528 9.71 14.81 -11.49
CA ARG A 528 8.62 15.77 -11.33
C ARG A 528 7.67 15.34 -10.20
N VAL A 529 7.46 14.03 -10.03
CA VAL A 529 6.66 13.47 -8.92
C VAL A 529 7.40 13.62 -7.59
N GLU A 530 8.71 13.36 -7.57
CA GLU A 530 9.53 13.71 -6.40
C GLU A 530 9.44 15.20 -6.08
N GLN A 531 9.56 16.09 -7.08
CA GLN A 531 9.50 17.54 -6.84
C GLN A 531 8.13 18.01 -6.34
N MET A 532 7.02 17.50 -6.88
CA MET A 532 5.68 17.78 -6.34
C MET A 532 5.56 17.30 -4.88
N THR A 533 6.11 16.12 -4.56
CA THR A 533 6.10 15.57 -3.20
C THR A 533 6.93 16.44 -2.24
N ARG A 534 8.14 16.84 -2.65
CA ARG A 534 8.98 17.81 -1.93
C ARG A 534 8.22 19.11 -1.69
N ASN A 535 7.57 19.67 -2.72
CA ASN A 535 6.82 20.91 -2.61
C ASN A 535 5.72 20.81 -1.54
N VAL A 536 4.91 19.72 -1.52
CA VAL A 536 3.87 19.50 -0.50
C VAL A 536 4.46 19.41 0.90
N LEU A 537 5.42 18.50 1.10
CA LEU A 537 5.98 18.25 2.42
C LEU A 537 6.73 19.48 2.96
N ASN A 538 7.52 20.14 2.11
CA ASN A 538 8.31 21.30 2.52
C ASN A 538 7.41 22.49 2.88
N GLN A 539 6.30 22.71 2.15
CA GLN A 539 5.31 23.74 2.47
C GLN A 539 4.62 23.45 3.81
N MET A 540 4.20 22.20 4.04
CA MET A 540 3.59 21.79 5.31
C MET A 540 4.58 21.94 6.49
N ILE A 541 5.77 21.37 6.37
CA ILE A 541 6.82 21.44 7.41
C ILE A 541 7.27 22.88 7.73
N ALA A 542 7.32 23.76 6.74
CA ALA A 542 7.70 25.16 6.91
C ALA A 542 6.59 26.00 7.55
N THR A 543 5.31 25.67 7.32
CA THR A 543 4.18 26.42 7.88
C THR A 543 3.74 25.90 9.24
N GLY A 544 3.74 24.58 9.46
CA GLY A 544 3.29 23.96 10.71
C GLY A 544 1.88 24.44 11.11
N GLY A 545 0.98 24.50 10.13
CA GLY A 545 -0.36 25.07 10.30
C GLY A 545 -0.45 26.59 10.44
N THR A 546 0.65 27.35 10.37
CA THR A 546 0.61 28.81 10.46
C THR A 546 0.08 29.43 9.16
N GLN A 547 -0.93 30.29 9.26
CA GLN A 547 -1.46 31.10 8.15
C GLN A 547 -0.34 31.95 7.50
N VAL A 548 0.10 31.56 6.31
CA VAL A 548 0.98 32.39 5.46
C VAL A 548 0.14 33.47 4.80
N THR A 549 0.12 34.66 5.37
CA THR A 549 -0.62 35.83 4.85
C THR A 549 -0.06 36.41 3.54
N ASN A 550 0.96 35.77 2.95
CA ASN A 550 1.61 36.18 1.72
C ASN A 550 1.18 35.30 0.53
N THR A 551 -0.03 35.52 0.02
CA THR A 551 -0.36 35.24 -1.37
C THR A 551 -1.29 36.35 -1.88
N PRO A 552 -1.00 37.01 -3.02
CA PRO A 552 -1.90 38.00 -3.58
C PRO A 552 -3.25 37.35 -3.90
N SER A 553 -4.35 38.02 -3.53
CA SER A 553 -5.70 37.58 -3.90
C SER A 553 -5.90 37.68 -5.42
N LEU A 554 -5.59 36.59 -6.12
CA LEU A 554 -6.06 36.38 -7.49
C LEU A 554 -7.46 35.79 -7.43
N THR A 555 -8.45 36.68 -7.35
CA THR A 555 -9.87 36.32 -7.51
C THR A 555 -10.05 35.59 -8.84
N PRO A 556 -10.47 34.31 -8.85
CA PRO A 556 -10.66 33.59 -10.11
C PRO A 556 -11.92 34.14 -10.80
N THR A 557 -11.75 35.06 -11.75
CA THR A 557 -12.82 35.45 -12.67
C THR A 557 -12.98 34.38 -13.73
N ILE A 558 -13.50 33.22 -13.31
CA ILE A 558 -14.05 32.21 -14.20
C ILE A 558 -15.55 32.21 -13.95
N THR A 559 -16.30 32.92 -14.79
CA THR A 559 -17.76 32.73 -14.86
C THR A 559 -17.98 31.28 -15.30
N PRO A 560 -18.60 30.41 -14.48
CA PRO A 560 -18.89 29.05 -14.93
C PRO A 560 -19.88 29.14 -16.09
N SER A 561 -19.50 28.61 -17.26
CA SER A 561 -20.47 28.38 -18.31
C SER A 561 -21.42 27.29 -17.81
N LEU A 562 -22.59 27.71 -17.32
CA LEU A 562 -23.65 26.82 -16.86
C LEU A 562 -24.21 26.04 -18.06
N THR A 563 -23.54 24.95 -18.43
CA THR A 563 -24.21 23.81 -19.03
C THR A 563 -25.03 23.17 -17.92
N PRO A 564 -26.37 23.07 -18.06
CA PRO A 564 -27.18 22.37 -17.08
C PRO A 564 -26.73 20.91 -17.02
N VAL A 565 -26.25 20.48 -15.85
CA VAL A 565 -26.10 19.04 -15.58
C VAL A 565 -27.50 18.43 -15.67
N PRO A 566 -27.72 17.37 -16.48
CA PRO A 566 -29.02 16.72 -16.55
C PRO A 566 -29.50 16.31 -15.16
N SER A 567 -30.74 16.63 -14.81
CA SER A 567 -31.34 16.41 -13.49
C SER A 567 -31.69 14.95 -13.20
N ASN A 568 -30.83 14.03 -13.66
CA ASN A 568 -31.04 12.60 -13.72
C ASN A 568 -29.68 11.86 -13.67
N LEU A 569 -28.77 12.36 -12.81
CA LEU A 569 -27.57 11.63 -12.39
C LEU A 569 -27.98 10.43 -11.51
N THR A 570 -28.21 9.29 -12.15
CA THR A 570 -28.33 7.99 -11.47
C THR A 570 -27.01 7.68 -10.77
N PHE A 571 -27.05 7.44 -9.46
CA PHE A 571 -25.89 6.91 -8.75
C PHE A 571 -25.65 5.46 -9.20
N TYR A 572 -24.54 5.20 -9.87
CA TYR A 572 -24.11 3.82 -10.09
C TYR A 572 -23.62 3.24 -8.77
N ARG A 573 -24.44 2.36 -8.19
CA ARG A 573 -24.02 1.50 -7.08
C ARG A 573 -22.87 0.63 -7.56
N GLY A 574 -21.87 0.42 -6.70
CA GLY A 574 -21.07 -0.81 -6.80
C GLY A 574 -22.02 -2.01 -6.81
N ILE A 575 -21.79 -2.95 -7.73
CA ILE A 575 -22.71 -4.04 -8.04
C ILE A 575 -23.06 -4.81 -6.77
N ASN A 576 -24.37 -4.99 -6.50
CA ASN A 576 -24.81 -6.03 -5.56
C ASN A 576 -24.43 -7.39 -6.18
N LEU A 577 -23.60 -8.17 -5.49
CA LEU A 577 -23.05 -9.46 -5.95
C LEU A 577 -24.10 -10.56 -6.24
N ALA A 578 -25.39 -10.25 -6.12
CA ALA A 578 -26.51 -11.07 -6.60
C ALA A 578 -26.86 -10.91 -8.10
N GLY A 579 -26.15 -10.07 -8.86
CA GLY A 579 -26.16 -10.11 -10.33
C GLY A 579 -27.39 -9.55 -11.06
N ASN A 580 -28.36 -8.97 -10.35
CA ASN A 580 -29.50 -8.26 -10.96
C ASN A 580 -29.30 -6.75 -10.90
N ALA A 581 -29.43 -6.07 -12.05
CA ALA A 581 -29.36 -4.62 -12.14
C ALA A 581 -30.63 -3.98 -11.56
N ALA A 582 -30.53 -3.41 -10.37
CA ALA A 582 -31.54 -2.50 -9.83
C ALA A 582 -31.24 -1.07 -10.29
N VAL A 583 -32.16 -0.46 -11.06
CA VAL A 583 -32.16 0.98 -11.28
C VAL A 583 -32.68 1.63 -10.00
N ILE A 584 -31.80 2.33 -9.28
CA ILE A 584 -32.17 3.07 -8.06
C ILE A 584 -32.36 4.54 -8.45
N ASP A 585 -33.61 4.95 -8.62
CA ASP A 585 -33.96 6.36 -8.44
C ASP A 585 -34.01 6.70 -6.94
N GLY A 586 -33.79 7.97 -6.60
CA GLY A 586 -33.52 8.39 -5.23
C GLY A 586 -34.72 8.43 -4.27
N ASN A 587 -35.81 7.68 -4.51
CA ASN A 587 -37.07 7.86 -3.79
C ASN A 587 -37.68 6.67 -3.05
N ASN A 588 -37.22 5.41 -3.21
CA ASN A 588 -37.83 4.28 -2.50
C ASN A 588 -36.82 3.35 -1.81
N TRP A 589 -37.12 3.05 -0.55
CA TRP A 589 -36.42 2.12 0.35
C TRP A 589 -37.27 0.85 0.57
N GLU A 590 -36.72 -0.13 1.30
CA GLU A 590 -37.25 -1.48 1.57
C GLU A 590 -37.02 -2.52 0.45
N GLY A 591 -36.29 -3.59 0.77
CA GLY A 591 -35.93 -4.69 -0.15
C GLY A 591 -34.67 -5.43 0.27
#